data_AF-A0A169PL24-F1
#
_entry.id   AF-A0A169PL24-F1
#
_cell.length_a   1.000
_cell.length_b   1.000
_cell.length_c   1.000
_cell.angle_alpha   90.00
_cell.angle_beta   90.00
_cell.angle_gamma   90.00
#
_symmetry.space_group_name_H-M   'P 1'
#
loop_
_entity.id
_entity.type
_entity.pdbx_description
1 polymer ?
#
loop_
_entity_poly.entity_id
_entity_poly.type
_entity_poly.pdbx_seq_one_letter_code
_entity_poly.pdbx_strand_id
1 'polypeptide(L)'
;MTPGRAALQLELRRDEFEFAALTGIVRTVPVTGPAAAEGPADVARRRVPRTEIERLRAAGDFPDGLRERVRSVGVTEGAELLSTTPNRFARLARTGHFSPVRFYVNRYRAVVWLYPAAELREFARDNAGLLIGRLPAVVREQEDRNIDWRPRNWRSRRLDLLLRTTTDPWARVAAIASLLDPTHLADMVDDPFERAYLDRFRPRPPGWRPTSPTAREIADRLLLADDPEEILWHRLSLVLALDQARADRQAPCPGDPPPAATTAPPLPPLPAWPVAAWPDPDKPVLAARTSAGPGVAATPTVRPTVRSGRVPAAPGRPPGGRAPAGRGVGRSLLARLRGRKKTRASEA
;
A
#
# COMPACT_ATOMS: atom_id res chain seq x y z
N MET A 1 -29.53 -5.01 9.21
CA MET A 1 -28.94 -4.75 10.54
C MET A 1 -27.81 -3.73 10.44
N THR A 2 -27.54 -2.92 11.47
CA THR A 2 -26.39 -1.99 11.48
C THR A 2 -25.06 -2.75 11.66
N PRO A 3 -23.92 -2.25 11.14
CA PRO A 3 -22.61 -2.88 11.26
C PRO A 3 -22.21 -3.22 12.71
N GLY A 4 -22.39 -2.30 13.66
CA GLY A 4 -22.03 -2.54 15.06
C GLY A 4 -22.83 -3.67 15.70
N ARG A 5 -24.13 -3.78 15.38
CA ARG A 5 -24.98 -4.88 15.87
C ARG A 5 -24.65 -6.20 15.16
N ALA A 6 -24.26 -6.16 13.90
CA ALA A 6 -23.78 -7.31 13.14
C ALA A 6 -22.47 -7.88 13.70
N ALA A 7 -21.48 -7.02 13.98
CA ALA A 7 -20.22 -7.43 14.59
C ALA A 7 -20.46 -8.17 15.93
N LEU A 8 -21.34 -7.64 16.78
CA LEU A 8 -21.70 -8.29 18.05
C LEU A 8 -22.36 -9.66 17.85
N GLN A 9 -23.30 -9.80 16.91
CA GLN A 9 -23.97 -11.08 16.66
C GLN A 9 -23.08 -12.14 15.98
N LEU A 10 -22.07 -11.69 15.24
CA LEU A 10 -21.07 -12.55 14.62
C LEU A 10 -19.85 -12.79 15.53
N GLU A 11 -19.87 -12.22 16.74
CA GLU A 11 -18.77 -12.25 17.71
C GLU A 11 -17.40 -11.85 17.13
N LEU A 12 -17.42 -10.85 16.24
CA LEU A 12 -16.25 -10.26 15.59
C LEU A 12 -15.90 -8.92 16.22
N ARG A 13 -14.60 -8.62 16.29
CA ARG A 13 -14.15 -7.26 16.60
C ARG A 13 -14.53 -6.31 15.47
N ARG A 14 -14.54 -5.01 15.76
CA ARG A 14 -14.94 -3.97 14.79
C ARG A 14 -14.08 -4.01 13.51
N ASP A 15 -12.78 -4.16 13.67
CA ASP A 15 -11.79 -4.23 12.60
C ASP A 15 -11.85 -5.56 11.83
N GLU A 16 -12.11 -6.68 12.51
CA GLU A 16 -12.37 -7.98 11.89
C GLU A 16 -13.64 -7.95 11.05
N PHE A 17 -14.71 -7.32 11.55
CA PHE A 17 -15.95 -7.13 10.82
C PHE A 17 -15.77 -6.22 9.60
N GLU A 18 -15.04 -5.10 9.75
CA GLU A 18 -14.72 -4.21 8.62
C GLU A 18 -13.97 -4.97 7.53
N PHE A 19 -12.96 -5.77 7.90
CA PHE A 19 -12.26 -6.65 6.98
C PHE A 19 -13.19 -7.68 6.32
N ALA A 20 -14.04 -8.35 7.10
CA ALA A 20 -14.97 -9.37 6.60
C ALA A 20 -16.00 -8.80 5.61
N ALA A 21 -16.50 -7.59 5.89
CA ALA A 21 -17.43 -6.88 5.01
C ALA A 21 -16.76 -6.42 3.72
N LEU A 22 -15.54 -5.88 3.80
CA LEU A 22 -14.77 -5.42 2.63
C LEU A 22 -14.39 -6.59 1.71
N THR A 23 -13.97 -7.71 2.28
CA THR A 23 -13.58 -8.91 1.51
C THR A 23 -14.75 -9.76 1.04
N GLY A 24 -15.99 -9.42 1.43
CA GLY A 24 -17.18 -10.15 1.04
C GLY A 24 -17.41 -11.46 1.79
N ILE A 25 -16.61 -11.76 2.82
CA ILE A 25 -16.85 -12.88 3.76
C ILE A 25 -18.21 -12.70 4.45
N VAL A 26 -18.52 -11.45 4.83
CA VAL A 26 -19.84 -11.03 5.28
C VAL A 26 -20.50 -10.22 4.17
N ARG A 27 -21.61 -10.72 3.64
CA ARG A 27 -22.34 -10.03 2.58
C ARG A 27 -23.04 -8.79 3.14
N THR A 28 -22.83 -7.65 2.48
CA THR A 28 -23.44 -6.38 2.87
C THR A 28 -24.21 -5.74 1.72
N VAL A 29 -25.38 -5.20 2.02
CA VAL A 29 -26.22 -4.46 1.06
C VAL A 29 -26.08 -2.96 1.31
N PRO A 30 -26.06 -2.13 0.26
CA PRO A 30 -26.09 -0.67 0.42
C PRO A 30 -27.38 -0.27 1.17
N VAL A 31 -27.30 0.74 2.02
CA VAL A 31 -28.51 1.36 2.57
C VAL A 31 -29.25 2.05 1.43
N THR A 32 -30.53 1.73 1.23
CA THR A 32 -31.38 2.38 0.22
C THR A 32 -32.00 3.66 0.79
N GLY A 33 -31.99 4.76 0.02
CA GLY A 33 -32.68 6.01 0.35
C GLY A 33 -31.98 7.27 -0.23
N PRO A 34 -32.67 8.41 -0.33
CA PRO A 34 -32.13 9.64 -0.93
C PRO A 34 -30.88 10.17 -0.19
N ALA A 35 -30.83 10.03 1.15
CA ALA A 35 -29.66 10.38 1.95
C ALA A 35 -28.51 9.36 1.88
N ALA A 36 -28.72 8.20 1.25
CA ALA A 36 -27.70 7.18 1.05
C ALA A 36 -26.97 7.32 -0.29
N ALA A 37 -27.57 8.05 -1.25
CA ALA A 37 -26.96 8.36 -2.55
C ALA A 37 -25.89 9.46 -2.46
N GLU A 38 -25.89 10.28 -1.40
CA GLU A 38 -24.96 11.40 -1.24
C GLU A 38 -23.96 11.16 -0.09
N GLY A 39 -22.68 11.03 -0.42
CA GLY A 39 -21.56 10.89 0.52
C GLY A 39 -20.79 9.57 0.42
N PRO A 40 -19.77 9.34 1.27
CA PRO A 40 -18.75 8.32 1.04
C PRO A 40 -19.34 6.91 1.06
N ALA A 41 -18.89 6.03 0.16
CA ALA A 41 -19.18 4.60 0.18
C ALA A 41 -18.42 3.92 1.34
N ASP A 42 -18.84 4.20 2.57
CA ASP A 42 -18.29 3.57 3.78
C ASP A 42 -19.04 2.25 4.05
N VAL A 43 -18.34 1.23 4.57
CA VAL A 43 -18.91 0.02 5.18
C VAL A 43 -19.96 0.40 6.23
N ALA A 44 -19.79 1.53 6.92
CA ALA A 44 -20.74 2.08 7.87
C ALA A 44 -22.14 2.37 7.28
N ARG A 45 -22.22 2.64 5.96
CA ARG A 45 -23.46 2.89 5.21
C ARG A 45 -23.99 1.64 4.49
N ARG A 46 -23.46 0.46 4.83
CA ARG A 46 -23.98 -0.83 4.36
C ARG A 46 -24.63 -1.56 5.53
N ARG A 47 -25.72 -2.27 5.25
CA ARG A 47 -26.43 -3.11 6.23
C ARG A 47 -26.12 -4.57 5.97
N VAL A 48 -26.05 -5.35 7.05
CA VAL A 48 -25.99 -6.81 6.94
C VAL A 48 -27.42 -7.34 6.93
N PRO A 49 -27.84 -8.10 5.91
CA PRO A 49 -29.13 -8.81 5.91
C PRO A 49 -29.21 -9.76 7.11
N ARG A 50 -30.39 -9.92 7.70
CA ARG A 50 -30.56 -10.85 8.82
C ARG A 50 -30.29 -12.30 8.40
N THR A 51 -30.70 -12.66 7.19
CA THR A 51 -30.44 -13.95 6.55
C THR A 51 -28.95 -14.28 6.45
N GLU A 52 -28.10 -13.28 6.22
CA GLU A 52 -26.64 -13.47 6.17
C GLU A 52 -26.07 -13.82 7.55
N ILE A 53 -26.61 -13.19 8.60
CA ILE A 53 -26.21 -13.49 9.98
C ILE A 53 -26.63 -14.90 10.36
N GLU A 54 -27.87 -15.28 10.03
CA GLU A 54 -28.39 -16.63 10.26
C GLU A 54 -27.57 -17.69 9.51
N ARG A 55 -27.22 -17.44 8.24
CA ARG A 55 -26.33 -18.31 7.45
C ARG A 55 -24.98 -18.52 8.12
N LEU A 56 -24.35 -17.44 8.60
CA LEU A 56 -23.03 -17.50 9.24
C LEU A 56 -23.08 -18.19 10.60
N ARG A 57 -24.16 -18.00 11.36
CA ARG A 57 -24.37 -18.64 12.68
C ARG A 57 -24.80 -20.11 12.58
N ALA A 58 -25.45 -20.49 11.48
CA ALA A 58 -25.83 -21.88 11.21
C ALA A 58 -24.66 -22.77 10.77
N ALA A 59 -23.49 -22.19 10.49
CA ALA A 59 -22.29 -22.96 10.20
C ALA A 59 -21.83 -23.73 11.45
N GLY A 60 -21.54 -25.02 11.32
CA GLY A 60 -21.19 -25.88 12.45
C GLY A 60 -19.87 -25.52 13.15
N ASP A 61 -19.05 -24.69 12.53
CA ASP A 61 -17.79 -24.16 13.04
C ASP A 61 -17.94 -22.74 13.64
N PHE A 62 -19.15 -22.19 13.75
CA PHE A 62 -19.37 -20.86 14.31
C PHE A 62 -19.16 -20.84 15.83
N PRO A 63 -18.46 -19.83 16.39
CA PRO A 63 -17.90 -18.64 15.73
C PRO A 63 -16.46 -18.82 15.21
N ASP A 64 -15.76 -19.88 15.60
CA ASP A 64 -14.31 -20.02 15.42
C ASP A 64 -13.89 -20.09 13.95
N GLY A 65 -14.64 -20.78 13.10
CA GLY A 65 -14.38 -20.83 11.66
C GLY A 65 -14.62 -19.49 10.95
N LEU A 66 -15.52 -18.65 11.46
CA LEU A 66 -15.66 -17.27 10.97
C LEU A 66 -14.46 -16.42 11.42
N ARG A 67 -14.07 -16.52 12.69
CA ARG A 67 -12.89 -15.82 13.23
C ARG A 67 -11.62 -16.19 12.48
N GLU A 68 -11.43 -17.47 12.17
CA GLU A 68 -10.25 -17.94 11.45
C GLU A 68 -10.18 -17.37 10.02
N ARG A 69 -11.32 -17.22 9.33
CA ARG A 69 -11.38 -16.60 7.99
C ARG A 69 -11.04 -15.10 8.02
N VAL A 70 -11.35 -14.40 9.10
CA VAL A 70 -11.10 -12.96 9.25
C VAL A 70 -9.82 -12.65 10.01
N ARG A 71 -9.16 -13.68 10.56
CA ARG A 71 -7.94 -13.57 11.33
C ARG A 71 -6.84 -12.93 10.50
N SER A 72 -6.15 -11.95 11.08
CA SER A 72 -4.91 -11.45 10.52
C SER A 72 -3.79 -11.57 11.52
N VAL A 73 -2.63 -11.93 10.99
CA VAL A 73 -1.47 -12.35 11.77
C VAL A 73 -0.27 -11.43 11.49
N GLY A 74 0.59 -11.30 12.49
CA GLY A 74 1.87 -10.61 12.33
C GLY A 74 2.93 -11.48 11.66
N VAL A 75 4.16 -10.99 11.60
CA VAL A 75 5.28 -11.70 10.96
C VAL A 75 5.61 -13.03 11.64
N THR A 76 5.64 -13.09 12.98
CA THR A 76 6.02 -14.30 13.73
C THR A 76 5.01 -15.41 13.51
N GLU A 77 3.74 -15.14 13.83
CA GLU A 77 2.62 -16.07 13.68
C GLU A 77 2.39 -16.43 12.20
N GLY A 78 2.56 -15.48 11.27
CA GLY A 78 2.50 -15.75 9.84
C GLY A 78 3.62 -16.68 9.36
N ALA A 79 4.84 -16.54 9.89
CA ALA A 79 5.94 -17.44 9.57
C ALA A 79 5.68 -18.87 10.09
N GLU A 80 5.09 -19.01 11.28
CA GLU A 80 4.66 -20.30 11.83
C GLU A 80 3.60 -20.95 10.95
N LEU A 81 2.58 -20.20 10.50
CA LEU A 81 1.55 -20.71 9.58
C LEU A 81 2.14 -21.20 8.25
N LEU A 82 3.19 -20.55 7.75
CA LEU A 82 3.91 -20.97 6.54
C LEU A 82 4.99 -22.02 6.80
N SER A 83 5.18 -22.49 8.04
CA SER A 83 6.28 -23.40 8.41
C SER A 83 7.65 -22.86 7.96
N THR A 84 7.90 -21.57 8.15
CA THR A 84 9.11 -20.89 7.68
C THR A 84 9.71 -19.96 8.74
N THR A 85 10.86 -19.35 8.43
CA THR A 85 11.50 -18.41 9.35
C THR A 85 10.88 -17.00 9.23
N PRO A 86 10.81 -16.22 10.33
CA PRO A 86 10.35 -14.82 10.29
C PRO A 86 11.11 -13.96 9.27
N ASN A 87 12.40 -14.24 9.06
CA ASN A 87 13.20 -13.55 8.05
C ASN A 87 12.70 -13.89 6.63
N ARG A 88 12.54 -15.19 6.29
CA ARG A 88 12.00 -15.59 4.98
C ARG A 88 10.60 -15.04 4.75
N PHE A 89 9.74 -15.04 5.77
CA PHE A 89 8.42 -14.41 5.69
C PHE A 89 8.53 -12.92 5.33
N ALA A 90 9.34 -12.16 6.07
CA ALA A 90 9.49 -10.72 5.85
C ALA A 90 10.10 -10.38 4.48
N ARG A 91 10.93 -11.27 3.94
CA ARG A 91 11.55 -11.21 2.62
C ARG A 91 10.51 -11.39 1.50
N LEU A 92 9.70 -12.44 1.58
CA LEU A 92 8.59 -12.70 0.65
C LEU A 92 7.53 -11.60 0.68
N ALA A 93 7.20 -11.10 1.87
CA ALA A 93 6.26 -9.98 2.04
C ALA A 93 6.77 -8.68 1.41
N ARG A 94 8.05 -8.34 1.62
CA ARG A 94 8.68 -7.14 1.06
C ARG A 94 8.76 -7.17 -0.45
N THR A 95 8.88 -8.36 -1.04
CA THR A 95 8.90 -8.58 -2.49
C THR A 95 7.51 -8.76 -3.10
N GLY A 96 6.44 -8.62 -2.29
CA GLY A 96 5.07 -8.55 -2.79
C GLY A 96 4.39 -9.89 -3.07
N HIS A 97 4.95 -11.02 -2.63
CA HIS A 97 4.36 -12.36 -2.84
C HIS A 97 3.00 -12.52 -2.15
N PHE A 98 2.78 -11.78 -1.06
CA PHE A 98 1.49 -11.65 -0.41
C PHE A 98 1.37 -10.25 0.19
N SER A 99 0.14 -9.76 0.26
CA SER A 99 -0.14 -8.36 0.55
C SER A 99 -0.75 -8.21 1.94
N PRO A 100 -0.25 -7.29 2.77
CA PRO A 100 -0.88 -7.05 4.06
C PRO A 100 -2.25 -6.42 3.87
N VAL A 101 -3.13 -6.65 4.85
CA VAL A 101 -4.48 -6.11 4.84
C VAL A 101 -4.65 -4.96 5.83
N ARG A 102 -3.86 -4.94 6.89
CA ARG A 102 -3.85 -3.88 7.91
C ARG A 102 -2.44 -3.60 8.34
N PHE A 103 -2.26 -2.49 9.02
CA PHE A 103 -1.07 -2.25 9.81
C PHE A 103 -1.45 -1.60 11.12
N TYR A 104 -0.49 -1.48 12.02
CA TYR A 104 -0.56 -0.53 13.13
C TYR A 104 0.82 0.06 13.34
N VAL A 105 0.87 1.26 13.88
CA VAL A 105 2.14 1.89 14.27
C VAL A 105 2.35 1.60 15.74
N ASN A 106 3.43 0.89 16.06
CA ASN A 106 3.73 0.52 17.44
C ASN A 106 4.23 1.73 18.26
N ARG A 107 4.42 1.54 19.58
CA ARG A 107 4.95 2.59 20.48
C ARG A 107 6.34 3.10 20.08
N TYR A 108 7.08 2.33 19.29
CA TYR A 108 8.40 2.65 18.77
C TYR A 108 8.35 3.28 17.37
N ARG A 109 7.16 3.67 16.90
CA ARG A 109 6.93 4.29 15.59
C ARG A 109 7.25 3.38 14.39
N ALA A 110 7.39 2.08 14.62
CA ALA A 110 7.55 1.11 13.54
C ALA A 110 6.17 0.63 13.05
N VAL A 111 6.07 0.42 11.74
CA VAL A 111 4.87 -0.08 11.08
C VAL A 111 4.86 -1.60 11.18
N VAL A 112 3.85 -2.14 11.84
CA VAL A 112 3.62 -3.58 11.95
C VAL A 112 2.50 -3.96 10.99
N TRP A 113 2.84 -4.77 9.99
CA TRP A 113 1.93 -5.26 8.98
C TRP A 113 1.20 -6.52 9.46
N LEU A 114 -0.10 -6.60 9.14
CA LEU A 114 -0.96 -7.75 9.43
C LEU A 114 -1.44 -8.37 8.12
N TYR A 115 -1.38 -9.70 8.05
CA TYR A 115 -1.67 -10.49 6.84
C TYR A 115 -2.85 -11.41 7.08
N PRO A 116 -3.77 -11.60 6.11
CA PRO A 116 -4.86 -12.56 6.24
C PRO A 116 -4.33 -13.99 6.43
N ALA A 117 -4.72 -14.67 7.51
CA ALA A 117 -4.25 -16.03 7.79
C ALA A 117 -4.69 -17.03 6.69
N ALA A 118 -5.89 -16.85 6.15
CA ALA A 118 -6.42 -17.69 5.09
C ALA A 118 -5.57 -17.61 3.81
N GLU A 119 -5.18 -16.41 3.38
CA GLU A 119 -4.36 -16.20 2.18
C GLU A 119 -2.94 -16.72 2.36
N LEU A 120 -2.38 -16.62 3.56
CA LEU A 120 -1.07 -17.23 3.84
C LEU A 120 -1.12 -18.75 3.68
N ARG A 121 -2.18 -19.41 4.17
CA ARG A 121 -2.33 -20.86 4.00
C ARG A 121 -2.52 -21.25 2.54
N GLU A 122 -3.29 -20.48 1.79
CA GLU A 122 -3.46 -20.68 0.35
C GLU A 122 -2.12 -20.52 -0.38
N PHE A 123 -1.39 -19.44 -0.10
CA PHE A 123 -0.06 -19.23 -0.62
C PHE A 123 0.89 -20.40 -0.29
N ALA A 124 0.82 -20.95 0.93
CA ALA A 124 1.64 -22.10 1.32
C ALA A 124 1.33 -23.36 0.52
N ARG A 125 0.06 -23.61 0.24
CA ARG A 125 -0.37 -24.75 -0.60
C ARG A 125 0.15 -24.58 -2.03
N ASP A 126 0.02 -23.39 -2.58
CA ASP A 126 0.27 -23.15 -4.00
C ASP A 126 1.77 -22.89 -4.31
N ASN A 127 2.54 -22.43 -3.32
CA ASN A 127 3.93 -21.98 -3.48
C ASN A 127 4.89 -22.62 -2.46
N ALA A 128 4.70 -23.89 -2.12
CA ALA A 128 5.55 -24.59 -1.16
C ALA A 128 7.06 -24.48 -1.48
N GLY A 129 7.42 -24.44 -2.78
CA GLY A 129 8.80 -24.26 -3.24
C GLY A 129 9.46 -22.94 -2.84
N LEU A 130 8.68 -21.87 -2.60
CA LEU A 130 9.19 -20.58 -2.12
C LEU A 130 9.42 -20.56 -0.61
N LEU A 131 8.81 -21.48 0.13
CA LEU A 131 8.85 -21.53 1.59
C LEU A 131 10.07 -22.27 2.14
N ILE A 132 10.69 -23.13 1.31
CA ILE A 132 11.79 -24.02 1.68
C ILE A 132 13.01 -23.73 0.77
N GLY A 133 14.21 -24.11 1.23
CA GLY A 133 15.40 -24.06 0.38
C GLY A 133 15.89 -22.65 0.03
N ARG A 134 16.54 -22.52 -1.13
CA ARG A 134 17.11 -21.26 -1.59
C ARG A 134 16.03 -20.44 -2.29
N LEU A 135 15.87 -19.17 -1.89
CA LEU A 135 14.97 -18.26 -2.59
C LEU A 135 15.39 -18.06 -4.05
N PRO A 136 14.43 -18.00 -5.00
CA PRO A 136 14.72 -17.76 -6.41
C PRO A 136 15.56 -16.50 -6.63
N ALA A 137 16.32 -16.47 -7.74
CA ALA A 137 17.21 -15.35 -8.05
C ALA A 137 16.45 -14.02 -8.13
N VAL A 138 15.27 -14.02 -8.76
CA VAL A 138 14.42 -12.84 -8.90
C VAL A 138 14.06 -12.22 -7.53
N VAL A 139 13.69 -13.05 -6.55
CA VAL A 139 13.36 -12.58 -5.19
C VAL A 139 14.59 -11.99 -4.50
N ARG A 140 15.77 -12.58 -4.71
CA ARG A 140 17.03 -12.09 -4.16
C ARG A 140 17.46 -10.76 -4.80
N GLU A 141 17.33 -10.63 -6.12
CA GLU A 141 17.65 -9.40 -6.85
C GLU A 141 16.71 -8.25 -6.47
N GLN A 142 15.43 -8.52 -6.23
CA GLN A 142 14.48 -7.52 -5.74
C GLN A 142 14.84 -7.03 -4.34
N GLU A 143 15.36 -7.91 -3.48
CA GLU A 143 15.86 -7.51 -2.17
C GLU A 143 17.12 -6.67 -2.22
N ASP A 144 18.02 -6.94 -3.18
CA ASP A 144 19.23 -6.13 -3.37
C ASP A 144 18.87 -4.68 -3.73
N ARG A 145 17.71 -4.46 -4.35
CA ARG A 145 17.16 -3.12 -4.62
C ARG A 145 16.57 -2.44 -3.38
N ASN A 146 16.41 -3.18 -2.28
CA ASN A 146 15.87 -2.72 -0.99
C ASN A 146 14.51 -2.00 -1.12
N ILE A 147 13.69 -2.38 -2.12
CA ILE A 147 12.35 -1.84 -2.35
C ILE A 147 11.37 -2.64 -1.49
N ASP A 148 10.53 -1.94 -0.73
CA ASP A 148 9.46 -2.55 0.07
C ASP A 148 8.11 -2.37 -0.63
N TRP A 149 7.56 -3.46 -1.15
CA TRP A 149 6.28 -3.47 -1.86
C TRP A 149 5.07 -3.47 -0.93
N ARG A 150 5.25 -3.67 0.39
CA ARG A 150 4.12 -3.78 1.33
C ARG A 150 3.22 -2.56 1.36
N PRO A 151 3.73 -1.30 1.41
CA PRO A 151 2.88 -0.11 1.37
C PRO A 151 2.06 -0.01 0.08
N ARG A 152 2.72 -0.15 -1.08
CA ARG A 152 2.08 -0.09 -2.42
C ARG A 152 1.02 -1.17 -2.58
N ASN A 153 1.32 -2.41 -2.20
CA ASN A 153 0.37 -3.52 -2.30
C ASN A 153 -0.80 -3.37 -1.32
N TRP A 154 -0.57 -2.82 -0.13
CA TRP A 154 -1.64 -2.51 0.81
C TRP A 154 -2.58 -1.42 0.28
N ARG A 155 -2.03 -0.32 -0.27
CA ARG A 155 -2.83 0.74 -0.91
C ARG A 155 -3.63 0.23 -2.09
N SER A 156 -2.99 -0.56 -2.97
CA SER A 156 -3.64 -1.20 -4.12
C SER A 156 -4.82 -2.06 -3.67
N ARG A 157 -4.59 -2.94 -2.69
CA ARG A 157 -5.65 -3.77 -2.10
C ARG A 157 -6.77 -2.93 -1.50
N ARG A 158 -6.43 -1.89 -0.74
CA ARG A 158 -7.41 -0.98 -0.15
C ARG A 158 -8.26 -0.29 -1.22
N LEU A 159 -7.64 0.18 -2.31
CA LEU A 159 -8.32 0.79 -3.43
C LEU A 159 -9.29 -0.20 -4.09
N ASP A 160 -8.84 -1.41 -4.40
CA ASP A 160 -9.69 -2.45 -5.00
C ASP A 160 -10.92 -2.75 -4.14
N LEU A 161 -10.74 -2.83 -2.82
CA LEU A 161 -11.85 -3.04 -1.89
C LEU A 161 -12.83 -1.86 -1.91
N LEU A 162 -12.34 -0.62 -1.90
CA LEU A 162 -13.19 0.58 -1.98
C LEU A 162 -13.97 0.63 -3.31
N LEU A 163 -13.29 0.35 -4.43
CA LEU A 163 -13.89 0.36 -5.76
C LEU A 163 -14.98 -0.70 -5.91
N ARG A 164 -14.78 -1.91 -5.36
CA ARG A 164 -15.81 -2.97 -5.35
C ARG A 164 -17.03 -2.61 -4.53
N THR A 165 -16.86 -1.79 -3.49
CA THR A 165 -17.97 -1.36 -2.63
C THR A 165 -18.73 -0.14 -3.16
N THR A 166 -18.22 0.53 -4.19
CA THR A 166 -18.73 1.82 -4.66
C THR A 166 -19.39 1.70 -6.03
N THR A 167 -20.64 2.15 -6.13
CA THR A 167 -21.37 2.28 -7.40
C THR A 167 -21.44 3.71 -7.90
N ASP A 168 -21.29 4.71 -7.04
CA ASP A 168 -21.34 6.13 -7.40
C ASP A 168 -20.01 6.57 -8.07
N PRO A 169 -20.06 7.22 -9.26
CA PRO A 169 -18.86 7.66 -9.96
C PRO A 169 -18.00 8.65 -9.17
N TRP A 170 -18.60 9.59 -8.44
CA TRP A 170 -17.86 10.57 -7.63
C TRP A 170 -17.19 9.94 -6.42
N ALA A 171 -17.81 8.94 -5.79
CA ALA A 171 -17.19 8.15 -4.74
C ALA A 171 -16.02 7.30 -5.27
N ARG A 172 -16.06 6.84 -6.52
CA ARG A 172 -14.92 6.19 -7.18
C ARG A 172 -13.76 7.18 -7.39
N VAL A 173 -14.05 8.38 -7.90
CA VAL A 173 -13.04 9.45 -8.05
C VAL A 173 -12.40 9.76 -6.70
N ALA A 174 -13.21 9.93 -5.65
CA ALA A 174 -12.73 10.22 -4.31
C ALA A 174 -11.88 9.08 -3.71
N ALA A 175 -12.18 7.82 -4.05
CA ALA A 175 -11.36 6.68 -3.64
C ALA A 175 -9.95 6.73 -4.24
N ILE A 176 -9.85 7.04 -5.55
CA ILE A 176 -8.56 7.18 -6.23
C ILE A 176 -7.81 8.41 -5.72
N ALA A 177 -8.50 9.55 -5.63
CA ALA A 177 -7.94 10.81 -5.13
C ALA A 177 -7.41 10.69 -3.70
N SER A 178 -7.97 9.79 -2.88
CA SER A 178 -7.52 9.59 -1.49
C SER A 178 -6.08 9.05 -1.35
N LEU A 179 -5.50 8.54 -2.44
CA LEU A 179 -4.13 8.04 -2.50
C LEU A 179 -3.13 9.09 -3.00
N LEU A 180 -3.61 10.22 -3.52
CA LEU A 180 -2.75 11.27 -4.04
C LEU A 180 -2.54 12.36 -2.98
N ASP A 181 -1.35 12.93 -2.97
CA ASP A 181 -1.08 14.12 -2.17
C ASP A 181 -2.02 15.27 -2.61
N PRO A 182 -2.54 16.09 -1.68
CA PRO A 182 -3.43 17.20 -2.02
C PRO A 182 -2.85 18.16 -3.08
N THR A 183 -1.53 18.29 -3.17
CA THR A 183 -0.87 19.08 -4.22
C THR A 183 -1.09 18.47 -5.61
N HIS A 184 -0.84 17.17 -5.78
CA HIS A 184 -1.13 16.46 -7.03
C HIS A 184 -2.60 16.48 -7.41
N LEU A 185 -3.50 16.47 -6.43
CA LEU A 185 -4.93 16.58 -6.68
C LEU A 185 -5.32 17.98 -7.15
N ALA A 186 -4.75 19.03 -6.54
CA ALA A 186 -5.00 20.41 -6.94
C ALA A 186 -4.51 20.70 -8.37
N ASP A 187 -3.40 20.10 -8.79
CA ASP A 187 -2.88 20.20 -10.17
C ASP A 187 -3.79 19.53 -11.22
N MET A 188 -4.69 18.65 -10.80
CA MET A 188 -5.55 17.86 -11.69
C MET A 188 -7.01 18.29 -11.68
N VAL A 189 -7.46 18.91 -10.59
CA VAL A 189 -8.83 19.37 -10.40
C VAL A 189 -8.76 20.86 -10.08
N ASP A 190 -8.69 21.67 -11.12
CA ASP A 190 -8.55 23.12 -11.01
C ASP A 190 -9.78 23.74 -10.31
N ASP A 191 -10.98 23.24 -10.62
CA ASP A 191 -12.24 23.75 -10.07
C ASP A 191 -12.34 23.51 -8.54
N PRO A 192 -12.40 24.58 -7.72
CA PRO A 192 -12.59 24.46 -6.28
C PRO A 192 -13.92 23.80 -5.88
N PHE A 193 -14.99 23.90 -6.69
CA PHE A 193 -16.27 23.28 -6.35
C PHE A 193 -16.25 21.77 -6.58
N GLU A 194 -15.68 21.30 -7.68
CA GLU A 194 -15.37 19.88 -7.87
C GLU A 194 -14.50 19.32 -6.73
N ARG A 195 -13.46 20.05 -6.30
CA ARG A 195 -12.63 19.62 -5.15
C ARG A 195 -13.43 19.54 -3.84
N ALA A 196 -14.26 20.53 -3.56
CA ALA A 196 -15.12 20.52 -2.38
C ALA A 196 -16.16 19.39 -2.44
N TYR A 197 -16.68 19.08 -3.63
CA TYR A 197 -17.59 17.97 -3.84
C TYR A 197 -16.90 16.63 -3.63
N LEU A 198 -15.67 16.45 -4.14
CA LEU A 198 -14.86 15.25 -3.92
C LEU A 198 -14.57 14.98 -2.44
N ASP A 199 -14.28 16.02 -1.66
CA ASP A 199 -13.99 15.86 -0.23
C ASP A 199 -15.19 15.28 0.54
N ARG A 200 -16.43 15.54 0.08
CA ARG A 200 -17.65 14.93 0.66
C ARG A 200 -17.72 13.42 0.49
N PHE A 201 -17.07 12.87 -0.54
CA PHE A 201 -17.03 11.43 -0.81
C PHE A 201 -15.75 10.76 -0.33
N ARG A 202 -14.83 11.51 0.30
CA ARG A 202 -13.54 10.99 0.72
C ARG A 202 -13.72 9.75 1.60
N PRO A 203 -13.09 8.62 1.25
CA PRO A 203 -13.19 7.40 2.04
C PRO A 203 -12.74 7.64 3.48
N ARG A 204 -13.46 7.06 4.43
CA ARG A 204 -13.06 7.11 5.82
C ARG A 204 -11.68 6.44 5.96
N PRO A 205 -10.74 7.05 6.70
CA PRO A 205 -9.50 6.38 7.08
C PRO A 205 -9.80 5.06 7.81
N PRO A 206 -8.88 4.08 7.76
CA PRO A 206 -9.05 2.81 8.45
C PRO A 206 -9.45 3.00 9.93
N GLY A 207 -10.36 2.17 10.43
CA GLY A 207 -10.96 2.33 11.76
C GLY A 207 -9.97 2.33 12.94
N TRP A 208 -8.76 1.80 12.75
CA TRP A 208 -7.69 1.72 13.74
C TRP A 208 -6.80 2.98 13.74
N ARG A 209 -7.34 4.21 13.74
CA ARG A 209 -6.47 5.40 13.74
C ARG A 209 -5.58 5.45 15.00
N PRO A 210 -4.25 5.62 14.86
CA PRO A 210 -3.38 5.78 16.01
C PRO A 210 -3.73 7.02 16.85
N THR A 211 -3.63 6.89 18.18
CA THR A 211 -3.92 7.98 19.13
C THR A 211 -2.79 9.01 19.20
N SER A 212 -1.53 8.57 19.05
CA SER A 212 -0.36 9.46 19.08
C SER A 212 -0.25 10.30 17.80
N PRO A 213 0.04 11.62 17.89
CA PRO A 213 0.23 12.48 16.72
C PRO A 213 1.28 11.97 15.73
N THR A 214 2.45 11.52 16.23
CA THR A 214 3.50 10.98 15.34
C THR A 214 3.09 9.69 14.67
N ALA A 215 2.35 8.83 15.37
CA ALA A 215 1.85 7.59 14.78
C ALA A 215 0.78 7.88 13.70
N ARG A 216 -0.02 8.93 13.89
CA ARG A 216 -0.98 9.41 12.91
C ARG A 216 -0.29 9.94 11.65
N GLU A 217 0.76 10.74 11.80
CA GLU A 217 1.56 11.24 10.67
C GLU A 217 2.15 10.10 9.84
N ILE A 218 2.67 9.06 10.49
CA ILE A 218 3.18 7.86 9.78
C ILE A 218 2.06 7.14 9.04
N ALA A 219 0.89 6.97 9.67
CA ALA A 219 -0.25 6.32 9.03
C ALA A 219 -0.81 7.14 7.87
N ASP A 220 -0.84 8.47 8.00
CA ASP A 220 -1.32 9.39 6.96
C ASP A 220 -0.36 9.41 5.75
N ARG A 221 0.96 9.35 5.97
CA ARG A 221 1.93 9.16 4.87
C ARG A 221 1.77 7.83 4.16
N LEU A 222 1.51 6.74 4.89
CA LEU A 222 1.30 5.41 4.28
C LEU A 222 0.04 5.33 3.43
N LEU A 223 -0.97 6.17 3.71
CA LEU A 223 -2.18 6.27 2.88
C LEU A 223 -1.90 6.87 1.50
N LEU A 224 -0.87 7.69 1.37
CA LEU A 224 -0.50 8.35 0.12
C LEU A 224 0.49 7.50 -0.68
N ALA A 225 0.37 7.57 -2.00
CA ALA A 225 1.36 7.03 -2.92
C ALA A 225 2.64 7.88 -2.87
N ASP A 226 3.77 7.22 -2.72
CA ASP A 226 5.10 7.83 -2.61
C ASP A 226 6.03 7.45 -3.77
N ASP A 227 5.71 6.37 -4.49
CA ASP A 227 6.43 5.91 -5.67
C ASP A 227 5.96 6.66 -6.94
N PRO A 228 6.88 7.22 -7.75
CA PRO A 228 6.50 7.98 -8.95
C PRO A 228 5.66 7.19 -9.95
N GLU A 229 5.92 5.88 -10.10
CA GLU A 229 5.13 5.01 -10.98
C GLU A 229 3.70 4.83 -10.44
N GLU A 230 3.56 4.57 -9.13
CA GLU A 230 2.27 4.50 -8.43
C GLU A 230 1.48 5.83 -8.54
N ILE A 231 2.14 6.97 -8.34
CA ILE A 231 1.54 8.30 -8.47
C ILE A 231 1.04 8.51 -9.91
N LEU A 232 1.88 8.25 -10.92
CA LEU A 232 1.50 8.42 -12.33
C LEU A 232 0.27 7.59 -12.69
N TRP A 233 0.20 6.36 -12.21
CA TRP A 233 -0.96 5.51 -12.45
C TRP A 233 -2.23 6.03 -11.81
N HIS A 234 -2.17 6.46 -10.55
CA HIS A 234 -3.34 7.03 -9.88
C HIS A 234 -3.79 8.33 -10.54
N ARG A 235 -2.87 9.14 -11.06
CA ARG A 235 -3.20 10.32 -11.88
C ARG A 235 -3.94 9.91 -13.16
N LEU A 236 -3.42 8.95 -13.93
CA LEU A 236 -4.11 8.49 -15.14
C LEU A 236 -5.50 7.92 -14.83
N SER A 237 -5.60 7.10 -13.78
CA SER A 237 -6.87 6.53 -13.31
C SER A 237 -7.85 7.61 -12.87
N LEU A 238 -7.35 8.68 -12.24
CA LEU A 238 -8.16 9.79 -11.77
C LEU A 238 -8.76 10.59 -12.93
N VAL A 239 -7.99 10.86 -14.00
CA VAL A 239 -8.51 11.52 -15.21
C VAL A 239 -9.69 10.75 -15.79
N LEU A 240 -9.51 9.45 -16.01
CA LEU A 240 -10.58 8.60 -16.57
C LEU A 240 -11.82 8.55 -15.66
N ALA A 241 -11.62 8.49 -14.34
CA ALA A 241 -12.73 8.47 -13.40
C ALA A 241 -13.45 9.83 -13.34
N LEU A 242 -12.74 10.95 -13.44
CA LEU A 242 -13.31 12.30 -13.47
C LEU A 242 -14.17 12.51 -14.71
N ASP A 243 -13.68 12.11 -15.88
CA ASP A 243 -14.45 12.22 -17.13
C ASP A 243 -15.76 11.43 -17.04
N GLN A 244 -15.70 10.22 -16.49
CA GLN A 244 -16.89 9.41 -16.27
C GLN A 244 -17.86 10.03 -15.25
N ALA A 245 -17.34 10.61 -14.16
CA ALA A 245 -18.16 11.24 -13.13
C ALA A 245 -18.83 12.52 -13.65
N ARG A 246 -18.12 13.34 -14.42
CA ARG A 246 -18.66 14.55 -15.06
C ARG A 246 -19.72 14.23 -16.11
N ALA A 247 -19.54 13.14 -16.87
CA ALA A 247 -20.52 12.66 -17.83
C ALA A 247 -21.81 12.13 -17.17
N ASP A 248 -21.69 11.53 -15.98
CA ASP A 248 -22.83 11.08 -15.17
C ASP A 248 -23.57 12.26 -14.52
N ARG A 249 -22.82 13.11 -13.79
CA ARG A 249 -23.33 14.26 -13.06
C ARG A 249 -22.23 15.28 -12.84
N GLN A 250 -22.44 16.52 -13.28
CA GLN A 250 -21.55 17.63 -12.92
C GLN A 250 -21.58 17.92 -11.42
N ALA A 251 -20.45 18.38 -10.87
CA ALA A 251 -20.40 18.78 -9.46
C ALA A 251 -21.35 19.98 -9.22
N PRO A 252 -22.04 20.06 -8.08
CA PRO A 252 -22.95 21.16 -7.81
C PRO A 252 -22.16 22.49 -7.68
N CYS A 253 -22.42 23.44 -8.57
CA CYS A 253 -21.90 24.80 -8.46
C CYS A 253 -22.98 25.76 -7.90
N PRO A 254 -22.59 26.80 -7.13
CA PRO A 254 -23.53 27.82 -6.69
C PRO A 254 -24.14 28.53 -7.90
N GLY A 255 -25.45 28.36 -8.11
CA GLY A 255 -26.19 28.97 -9.22
C GLY A 255 -26.81 27.97 -10.20
N ASP A 256 -26.47 26.68 -10.12
CA ASP A 256 -27.06 25.67 -10.99
C ASP A 256 -28.47 25.25 -10.55
N PRO A 257 -29.40 25.00 -11.49
CA PRO A 257 -30.68 24.38 -11.18
C PRO A 257 -30.46 22.94 -10.65
N PRO A 258 -31.35 22.43 -9.79
CA PRO A 258 -31.17 21.11 -9.18
C PRO A 258 -31.06 20.01 -10.26
N PRO A 259 -30.14 19.04 -10.09
CA PRO A 259 -29.85 18.05 -11.12
C PRO A 259 -31.06 17.12 -11.36
N ALA A 260 -31.39 16.88 -12.63
CA ALA A 260 -32.28 15.80 -13.02
C ALA A 260 -31.54 14.46 -12.85
N ALA A 261 -32.08 13.56 -12.04
CA ALA A 261 -31.49 12.23 -11.84
C ALA A 261 -31.63 11.39 -13.11
N THR A 262 -30.58 11.29 -13.91
CA THR A 262 -30.50 10.33 -15.02
C THR A 262 -29.98 9.00 -14.50
N THR A 263 -30.65 7.90 -14.85
CA THR A 263 -30.18 6.55 -14.52
C THR A 263 -29.07 6.16 -15.50
N ALA A 264 -27.86 6.00 -14.98
CA ALA A 264 -26.66 5.72 -15.77
C ALA A 264 -26.55 4.25 -16.22
N PRO A 265 -25.89 3.98 -17.36
CA PRO A 265 -25.51 2.63 -17.77
C PRO A 265 -24.44 2.02 -16.84
N PRO A 266 -24.26 0.68 -16.87
CA PRO A 266 -23.24 0.00 -16.06
C PRO A 266 -21.83 0.52 -16.37
N LEU A 267 -21.08 0.81 -15.32
CA LEU A 267 -19.75 1.41 -15.39
C LEU A 267 -18.74 0.41 -15.99
N PRO A 268 -17.90 0.82 -16.98
CA PRO A 268 -16.82 -0.01 -17.46
C PRO A 268 -15.76 -0.22 -16.36
N PRO A 269 -15.05 -1.35 -16.36
CA PRO A 269 -13.95 -1.56 -15.42
C PRO A 269 -12.83 -0.56 -15.69
N LEU A 270 -12.32 0.09 -14.63
CA LEU A 270 -11.03 0.78 -14.72
C LEU A 270 -9.94 -0.26 -15.01
N PRO A 271 -8.84 0.15 -15.67
CA PRO A 271 -7.69 -0.74 -15.80
C PRO A 271 -7.28 -1.21 -14.41
N ALA A 272 -7.22 -2.53 -14.22
CA ALA A 272 -6.66 -3.10 -13.02
C ALA A 272 -5.17 -2.73 -12.98
N TRP A 273 -4.70 -2.20 -11.85
CA TRP A 273 -3.26 -2.07 -11.65
C TRP A 273 -2.64 -3.46 -11.70
N PRO A 274 -1.48 -3.66 -12.35
CA PRO A 274 -0.68 -4.83 -12.08
C PRO A 274 -0.26 -4.79 -10.61
N VAL A 275 -1.04 -5.46 -9.75
CA VAL A 275 -0.47 -6.14 -8.59
C VAL A 275 0.72 -6.90 -9.17
N ALA A 276 1.90 -6.79 -8.55
CA ALA A 276 3.09 -7.50 -9.00
C ALA A 276 2.68 -8.94 -9.33
N ALA A 277 2.46 -9.22 -10.62
CA ALA A 277 2.06 -10.52 -11.06
C ALA A 277 3.25 -11.38 -10.69
N TRP A 278 2.99 -12.47 -9.97
CA TRP A 278 4.05 -13.35 -9.54
C TRP A 278 4.91 -13.65 -10.76
N PRO A 279 6.21 -13.31 -10.76
CA PRO A 279 7.07 -13.74 -11.85
C PRO A 279 6.98 -15.26 -11.84
N ASP A 280 6.53 -15.81 -12.96
CA ASP A 280 6.60 -17.24 -13.23
C ASP A 280 8.06 -17.65 -12.96
N PRO A 281 8.32 -18.53 -11.96
CA PRO A 281 9.67 -18.86 -11.55
C PRO A 281 10.48 -19.52 -12.67
N ASP A 282 9.83 -19.97 -13.75
CA ASP A 282 10.42 -20.68 -14.87
C ASP A 282 10.55 -19.83 -16.15
N LYS A 283 10.11 -18.56 -16.15
CA LYS A 283 10.25 -17.68 -17.32
C LYS A 283 11.29 -16.59 -17.10
N PRO A 284 12.37 -16.54 -17.90
CA PRO A 284 13.24 -15.37 -17.91
C PRO A 284 12.43 -14.18 -18.41
N VAL A 285 12.26 -13.16 -17.57
CA VAL A 285 11.71 -11.87 -17.98
C VAL A 285 12.66 -11.31 -19.04
N LEU A 286 12.18 -11.24 -20.29
CA LEU A 286 12.88 -10.54 -21.35
C LEU A 286 12.98 -9.08 -20.91
N ALA A 287 14.15 -8.67 -20.47
CA ALA A 287 14.43 -7.27 -20.15
C ALA A 287 13.99 -6.43 -21.35
N ALA A 288 12.99 -5.58 -21.13
CA ALA A 288 12.63 -4.54 -22.08
C ALA A 288 13.91 -3.73 -22.32
N ARG A 289 14.53 -3.97 -23.48
CA ARG A 289 15.65 -3.18 -23.96
C ARG A 289 15.12 -1.76 -24.01
N THR A 290 15.69 -0.89 -23.19
CA THR A 290 15.61 0.55 -23.37
C THR A 290 16.06 0.84 -24.79
N SER A 291 15.08 1.04 -25.68
CA SER A 291 15.32 1.60 -27.00
C SER A 291 15.84 3.01 -26.79
N ALA A 292 17.16 3.14 -26.85
CA ALA A 292 17.84 4.41 -27.08
C ALA A 292 17.17 5.09 -28.29
N GLY A 293 16.82 6.36 -28.12
CA GLY A 293 16.23 7.19 -29.17
C GLY A 293 17.13 7.32 -30.40
N PRO A 294 16.57 7.76 -31.54
CA PRO A 294 17.28 7.83 -32.80
C PRO A 294 18.36 8.91 -32.75
N GLY A 295 19.50 8.59 -33.36
CA GLY A 295 20.73 9.36 -33.29
C GLY A 295 20.64 10.77 -33.87
N VAL A 296 21.49 11.63 -33.30
CA VAL A 296 21.99 12.83 -33.96
C VAL A 296 23.50 12.69 -34.06
N ALA A 297 23.99 13.01 -35.26
CA ALA A 297 25.25 12.62 -35.84
C ALA A 297 26.51 13.01 -35.05
N ALA A 298 27.52 12.16 -35.20
CA ALA A 298 28.89 12.37 -34.77
C ALA A 298 29.58 13.51 -35.52
N THR A 299 30.47 14.22 -34.81
CA THR A 299 31.67 14.83 -35.41
C THR A 299 32.91 14.40 -34.62
N PRO A 300 34.04 14.07 -35.29
CA PRO A 300 35.19 13.47 -34.65
C PRO A 300 36.23 14.53 -34.26
N THR A 301 36.78 14.44 -33.05
CA THR A 301 38.03 15.15 -32.71
C THR A 301 39.01 14.21 -32.01
N VAL A 302 39.94 13.70 -32.82
CA VAL A 302 41.39 13.54 -32.61
C VAL A 302 41.88 13.14 -31.20
N ARG A 303 42.45 11.93 -31.15
CA ARG A 303 43.35 11.41 -30.10
C ARG A 303 44.67 12.21 -30.03
N PRO A 304 45.33 12.19 -28.86
CA PRO A 304 46.71 11.71 -28.88
C PRO A 304 46.98 10.59 -27.86
N THR A 305 47.87 9.72 -28.29
CA THR A 305 48.47 8.53 -27.67
C THR A 305 49.63 8.86 -26.73
N VAL A 306 49.71 8.23 -25.55
CA VAL A 306 50.96 7.81 -24.88
C VAL A 306 50.61 6.59 -24.00
N ARG A 307 50.89 5.35 -24.43
CA ARG A 307 52.11 4.51 -24.27
C ARG A 307 52.43 4.07 -22.82
N SER A 308 52.36 2.75 -22.70
CA SER A 308 52.63 1.79 -21.62
C SER A 308 53.82 2.02 -20.68
N GLY A 309 53.66 1.54 -19.44
CA GLY A 309 54.73 1.04 -18.56
C GLY A 309 54.17 0.03 -17.55
N ARG A 310 54.76 -1.19 -17.51
CA ARG A 310 54.29 -2.37 -16.78
C ARG A 310 55.36 -2.78 -15.73
N VAL A 311 54.92 -3.15 -14.51
CA VAL A 311 55.46 -4.23 -13.59
C VAL A 311 56.80 -3.93 -12.85
N PRO A 312 57.17 -4.52 -11.66
CA PRO A 312 56.70 -5.76 -10.97
C PRO A 312 56.38 -5.69 -9.45
N ALA A 313 56.14 -6.88 -8.87
CA ALA A 313 55.61 -7.22 -7.55
C ALA A 313 56.63 -7.85 -6.56
N ALA A 314 56.22 -7.87 -5.26
CA ALA A 314 56.56 -8.78 -4.13
C ALA A 314 57.98 -8.71 -3.51
N PRO A 315 58.29 -9.27 -2.30
CA PRO A 315 57.52 -10.12 -1.34
C PRO A 315 57.57 -9.62 0.14
N GLY A 316 56.81 -10.13 1.13
CA GLY A 316 57.02 -11.39 1.87
C GLY A 316 56.62 -11.24 3.36
N ARG A 317 55.99 -12.27 3.93
CA ARG A 317 55.66 -12.48 5.38
C ARG A 317 56.82 -13.30 6.01
N PRO A 318 57.02 -13.41 7.36
CA PRO A 318 56.22 -14.33 8.19
C PRO A 318 56.20 -13.91 9.72
N PRO A 319 56.09 -14.79 10.75
CA PRO A 319 54.97 -14.75 11.72
C PRO A 319 55.40 -14.60 13.21
N GLY A 320 54.43 -14.39 14.10
CA GLY A 320 54.57 -14.72 15.53
C GLY A 320 53.89 -13.75 16.50
N GLY A 321 53.32 -14.30 17.58
CA GLY A 321 53.10 -13.56 18.83
C GLY A 321 51.67 -13.55 19.37
N ARG A 322 51.51 -14.17 20.54
CA ARG A 322 50.28 -14.28 21.37
C ARG A 322 49.77 -12.93 21.89
N ALA A 323 48.47 -12.94 22.24
CA ALA A 323 47.71 -11.93 23.00
C ALA A 323 48.31 -11.64 24.41
N PRO A 324 47.91 -10.55 25.12
CA PRO A 324 46.59 -10.50 25.78
C PRO A 324 45.86 -9.13 25.81
N ALA A 325 44.54 -9.23 26.07
CA ALA A 325 43.61 -8.32 26.79
C ALA A 325 43.68 -6.79 26.65
N GLY A 326 42.54 -6.16 26.36
CA GLY A 326 42.22 -4.81 26.87
C GLY A 326 41.34 -3.92 25.98
N ARG A 327 40.09 -3.69 26.45
CA ARG A 327 39.27 -2.46 26.34
C ARG A 327 39.14 -1.72 24.99
N GLY A 328 37.94 -1.86 24.41
CA GLY A 328 36.98 -0.76 24.18
C GLY A 328 37.32 0.34 23.17
N VAL A 329 36.57 0.40 22.06
CA VAL A 329 36.17 1.64 21.35
C VAL A 329 34.88 1.34 20.56
N GLY A 330 33.98 2.33 20.49
CA GLY A 330 32.93 2.31 19.47
C GLY A 330 31.84 3.39 19.54
N ARG A 331 32.15 4.61 20.00
CA ARG A 331 31.23 5.75 19.89
C ARG A 331 31.09 6.14 18.41
N SER A 332 29.90 5.96 17.85
CA SER A 332 29.57 6.37 16.49
C SER A 332 29.40 7.89 16.39
N LEU A 333 29.97 8.44 15.32
CA LEU A 333 29.73 9.77 14.80
C LEU A 333 28.22 10.06 14.69
N LEU A 334 27.75 11.09 15.40
CA LEU A 334 26.74 12.06 14.95
C LEU A 334 26.61 13.19 16.00
N ALA A 335 27.76 13.75 16.40
CA ALA A 335 27.84 14.97 17.20
C ALA A 335 28.61 16.03 16.41
N ARG A 336 28.05 16.45 15.29
CA ARG A 336 28.49 17.65 14.55
C ARG A 336 27.27 18.25 13.88
N LEU A 337 26.69 19.26 14.52
CA LEU A 337 26.10 20.48 13.92
C LEU A 337 25.35 21.25 15.01
N ARG A 338 26.08 21.82 15.96
CA ARG A 338 25.63 22.97 16.75
C ARG A 338 26.79 23.91 17.05
N GLY A 339 26.74 25.09 16.43
CA GLY A 339 27.14 26.35 17.07
C GLY A 339 28.45 27.01 16.62
N ARG A 340 28.32 28.13 15.88
CA ARG A 340 28.97 29.46 16.12
C ARG A 340 28.64 30.37 14.93
N LYS A 341 28.19 31.62 15.10
CA LYS A 341 28.73 32.77 15.87
C LYS A 341 27.55 33.65 16.38
N LYS A 342 27.48 34.05 17.67
CA LYS A 342 28.10 35.20 18.39
C LYS A 342 27.60 36.58 17.92
N THR A 343 26.72 37.28 18.67
CA THR A 343 26.95 38.38 19.68
C THR A 343 27.59 39.64 19.07
N ARG A 344 27.18 40.92 19.24
CA ARG A 344 26.57 41.80 20.28
C ARG A 344 25.98 43.03 19.53
N ALA A 345 25.05 43.87 20.02
CA ALA A 345 25.10 44.89 21.09
C ALA A 345 23.66 45.49 21.22
N SER A 346 23.05 45.70 22.39
CA SER A 346 23.15 46.85 23.32
C SER A 346 23.31 48.22 22.63
N GLU A 347 22.24 49.00 22.49
CA GLU A 347 21.95 50.28 23.19
C GLU A 347 20.76 51.02 22.53
N ALA A 348 20.05 51.79 23.36
CA ALA A 348 18.92 52.69 23.11
C ALA A 348 17.52 52.07 22.97
#